data_AF-A0A3N5ZT15-F1
#
_entry.id   AF-A0A3N5ZT15-F1
#
_cell.length_a   1.000
_cell.length_b   1.000
_cell.length_c   1.000
_cell.angle_alpha   90.00
_cell.angle_beta   90.00
_cell.angle_gamma   90.00
#
_symmetry.space_group_name_H-M   'P 1'
#
loop_
_entity.id
_entity.type
_entity.pdbx_description
1 polymer ?
#
loop_
_entity_poly.entity_id
_entity_poly.type
_entity_poly.pdbx_seq_one_letter_code
_entity_poly.pdbx_strand_id
1 'polypeptide(L)'
;MQYAANNTYYLGANNSDWTIASLKFPVKKGQVIKEDWFGDIYTSKIISTNATVKTKAGKFKNTIVVAQGKWRTYIAKGKGVVLKKEGKKKHFELVKLAKK
;
A
#
# COMPACT_ATOMS: atom_id res chain seq x y z
N MET A 1 4.82 1.09 -11.39
CA MET A 1 6.00 0.23 -11.64
C MET A 1 6.45 -0.35 -10.29
N GLN A 2 6.80 -1.64 -10.17
CA GLN A 2 7.29 -2.23 -8.90
C GLN A 2 8.74 -2.65 -9.09
N TYR A 3 9.66 -2.02 -8.37
CA TYR A 3 11.08 -2.38 -8.36
C TYR A 3 11.52 -2.63 -6.91
N ALA A 4 12.37 -3.63 -6.71
CA ALA A 4 12.92 -3.99 -5.42
C ALA A 4 14.43 -3.73 -5.44
N ALA A 5 14.88 -2.67 -4.78
CA ALA A 5 16.27 -2.46 -4.42
C ALA A 5 16.39 -2.55 -2.90
N ASN A 6 17.32 -3.34 -2.36
CA ASN A 6 17.63 -3.39 -0.94
C ASN A 6 16.42 -3.66 -0.01
N ASN A 7 15.61 -4.69 -0.29
CA ASN A 7 14.38 -5.06 0.45
C ASN A 7 13.34 -3.92 0.59
N THR A 8 13.46 -2.90 -0.25
CA THR A 8 12.60 -1.73 -0.27
C THR A 8 11.69 -1.85 -1.49
N TYR A 9 10.38 -1.88 -1.25
CA TYR A 9 9.40 -1.91 -2.32
C TYR A 9 8.93 -0.49 -2.66
N TYR A 10 9.17 -0.10 -3.91
CA TYR A 10 8.54 1.07 -4.51
C TYR A 10 7.18 0.66 -5.08
N LEU A 11 6.12 1.25 -4.54
CA LEU A 11 4.73 0.98 -4.91
C LEU A 11 4.05 2.29 -5.29
N GLY A 12 3.83 2.49 -6.59
CA GLY A 12 3.06 3.62 -7.11
C GLY A 12 2.20 3.19 -8.29
N ALA A 13 1.05 3.83 -8.45
CA ALA A 13 0.26 3.73 -9.68
C ALA A 13 0.67 4.89 -10.61
N ASN A 14 1.05 4.56 -11.85
CA ASN A 14 1.60 5.54 -12.81
C ASN A 14 0.65 6.71 -13.13
N ASN A 15 -0.64 6.59 -12.79
CA ASN A 15 -1.67 7.63 -12.99
C ASN A 15 -2.27 8.10 -11.65
N SER A 16 -1.53 7.99 -10.55
CA SER A 16 -1.97 8.53 -9.25
C SER A 16 -0.82 9.27 -8.57
N ASP A 17 -1.14 10.38 -7.89
CA ASP A 17 -0.22 11.19 -7.08
C ASP A 17 0.21 10.48 -5.79
N TRP A 18 0.45 9.17 -5.85
CA TRP A 18 0.75 8.36 -4.69
C TRP A 18 1.72 7.25 -4.99
N THR A 19 2.72 7.22 -4.12
CA THR A 19 3.79 6.25 -4.08
C THR A 19 4.17 6.01 -2.62
N ILE A 20 4.43 4.76 -2.26
CA ILE A 20 5.25 4.42 -1.11
C ILE A 20 6.57 3.96 -1.72
N ALA A 21 7.58 4.79 -1.65
CA ALA A 21 8.91 4.51 -2.17
C ALA A 21 9.69 3.58 -1.23
N SER A 22 9.40 3.63 0.08
CA SER A 22 10.35 3.18 1.09
C SER A 22 9.83 2.05 2.01
N LEU A 23 8.98 1.15 1.51
CA LEU A 23 8.47 0.04 2.34
C LEU A 23 9.56 -1.04 2.53
N LYS A 24 10.31 -0.95 3.63
CA LYS A 24 11.35 -1.92 4.02
C LYS A 24 10.75 -3.13 4.75
N PHE A 25 11.05 -4.33 4.26
CA PHE A 25 10.68 -5.58 4.91
C PHE A 25 11.79 -6.08 5.86
N PRO A 26 11.43 -6.76 6.98
CA PRO A 26 10.08 -7.08 7.43
C PRO A 26 9.35 -5.86 8.00
N VAL A 27 8.07 -5.73 7.66
CA VAL A 27 7.23 -4.65 8.18
C VAL A 27 6.62 -5.00 9.54
N LYS A 28 6.54 -4.02 10.45
CA LYS A 28 5.91 -4.19 11.77
C LYS A 28 4.73 -3.24 11.95
N LYS A 29 3.70 -3.68 12.67
CA LYS A 29 2.61 -2.78 13.11
C LYS A 29 3.22 -1.66 13.97
N GLY A 30 2.80 -0.43 13.73
CA GLY A 30 3.31 0.77 14.40
C GLY A 30 4.50 1.43 13.70
N GLN A 31 5.17 0.75 12.77
CA GLN A 31 6.28 1.31 12.01
C GLN A 31 5.86 2.58 11.27
N VAL A 32 6.66 3.63 11.41
CA VAL A 32 6.49 4.91 10.74
C VAL A 32 7.51 5.01 9.60
N ILE A 33 7.04 5.48 8.46
CA ILE A 33 7.82 5.71 7.25
C ILE A 33 7.69 7.21 6.96
N LYS A 34 8.84 7.89 6.86
CA LYS A 34 8.92 9.29 6.45
C LYS A 34 9.59 9.35 5.10
N GLU A 35 8.96 10.03 4.16
CA GLU A 35 9.44 10.15 2.79
C GLU A 35 9.49 11.64 2.45
N ASP A 36 10.65 12.10 2.01
CA ASP A 36 10.83 13.46 1.48
C ASP A 36 10.52 13.42 -0.02
N TRP A 37 9.53 14.19 -0.43
CA TRP A 37 9.17 14.40 -1.83
C TRP A 37 9.28 15.88 -2.14
N PHE A 38 10.37 16.27 -2.82
CA PHE A 38 10.63 17.65 -3.25
C PHE A 38 10.58 18.68 -2.10
N GLY A 39 10.97 18.30 -0.88
CA GLY A 39 10.95 19.15 0.31
C GLY A 39 9.73 18.95 1.22
N ASP A 40 8.71 18.21 0.76
CA ASP A 40 7.55 17.87 1.58
C ASP A 40 7.73 16.52 2.28
N ILE A 41 7.59 16.52 3.62
CA ILE A 41 7.71 15.30 4.42
C ILE A 41 6.35 14.59 4.52
N TYR A 42 6.22 13.48 3.80
CA TYR A 42 5.08 12.59 3.88
C TYR A 42 5.30 11.54 4.98
N THR A 43 4.38 11.48 5.95
CA THR A 43 4.41 10.49 7.03
C THR A 43 3.35 9.41 6.82
N SER A 44 3.81 8.17 6.72
CA SER A 44 3.00 6.97 6.61
C SER A 44 3.19 6.08 7.85
N LYS A 45 2.13 5.42 8.32
CA LYS A 45 2.18 4.48 9.46
C LYS A 45 1.58 3.13 9.09
N ILE A 46 2.28 2.06 9.42
CA ILE A 46 1.75 0.69 9.27
C ILE A 46 0.80 0.42 10.44
N ILE A 47 -0.50 0.31 10.17
CA ILE A 47 -1.53 0.10 11.21
C ILE A 47 -1.95 -1.36 11.36
N SER A 48 -1.66 -2.21 10.38
CA SER A 48 -1.85 -3.66 10.45
C SER A 48 -0.95 -4.37 9.45
N THR A 49 -0.58 -5.61 9.77
CA THR A 49 0.17 -6.54 8.90
C THR A 49 -0.60 -7.85 8.67
N ASN A 50 -1.80 -7.97 9.24
CA ASN A 50 -2.63 -9.19 9.24
C ASN A 50 -4.08 -8.91 8.82
N ALA A 51 -4.36 -7.76 8.21
CA ALA A 51 -5.72 -7.40 7.84
C ALA A 51 -6.26 -8.29 6.73
N THR A 52 -7.56 -8.51 6.75
CA THR A 52 -8.29 -9.16 5.66
C THR A 52 -9.08 -8.10 4.89
N VAL A 53 -8.93 -8.07 3.57
CA VAL A 53 -9.64 -7.14 2.68
C VAL A 53 -10.33 -7.90 1.57
N LYS A 54 -11.59 -7.54 1.29
CA LYS A 54 -12.38 -8.07 0.18
C LYS A 54 -12.48 -7.01 -0.91
N THR A 55 -12.26 -7.44 -2.13
CA THR A 55 -12.34 -6.64 -3.36
C THR A 55 -13.15 -7.43 -4.39
N LYS A 56 -13.42 -6.84 -5.56
CA LYS A 56 -14.03 -7.56 -6.68
C LYS A 56 -13.14 -8.69 -7.21
N ALA A 57 -11.81 -8.59 -7.10
CA ALA A 57 -10.88 -9.67 -7.46
C ALA A 57 -10.83 -10.82 -6.45
N GLY A 58 -11.48 -10.70 -5.28
CA GLY A 58 -11.52 -11.73 -4.25
C GLY A 58 -11.14 -11.23 -2.85
N LYS A 59 -10.87 -12.18 -1.96
CA LYS A 59 -10.53 -11.97 -0.55
C LYS A 59 -9.03 -12.17 -0.32
N PHE A 60 -8.36 -11.15 0.20
CA PHE A 60 -6.94 -11.16 0.52
C PHE A 60 -6.76 -11.18 2.04
N LYS A 61 -6.05 -12.18 2.55
CA LYS A 61 -5.63 -12.28 3.96
C LYS A 61 -4.19 -11.76 4.11
N ASN A 62 -3.77 -11.50 5.35
CA ASN A 62 -2.40 -11.05 5.69
C ASN A 62 -1.96 -9.80 4.91
N THR A 63 -2.88 -8.84 4.78
CA THR A 63 -2.60 -7.58 4.09
C THR A 63 -1.98 -6.57 5.04
N ILE A 64 -1.00 -5.83 4.51
CA ILE A 64 -0.39 -4.69 5.17
C ILE A 64 -1.31 -3.49 4.94
N VAL A 65 -1.62 -2.76 6.00
CA VAL A 65 -2.41 -1.54 5.93
C VAL A 65 -1.53 -0.36 6.30
N VAL A 66 -1.33 0.53 5.35
CA VAL A 66 -0.59 1.77 5.52
C VAL A 66 -1.57 2.93 5.63
N ALA A 67 -1.39 3.76 6.65
CA ALA A 67 -2.16 4.96 6.91
C ALA A 67 -1.33 6.21 6.60
N GLN A 68 -1.92 7.16 5.87
CA GLN A 68 -1.35 8.48 5.59
C GLN A 68 -2.49 9.49 5.72
N GLY A 69 -2.61 10.18 6.86
CA GLY A 69 -3.80 10.98 7.18
C GLY A 69 -5.10 10.17 7.10
N LYS A 70 -6.04 10.59 6.25
CA LYS A 70 -7.33 9.90 5.99
C LYS A 70 -7.20 8.70 5.03
N TRP A 71 -6.06 8.57 4.35
CA TRP A 71 -5.83 7.51 3.38
C TRP A 71 -5.48 6.19 4.04
N ARG A 72 -5.99 5.11 3.45
CA ARG A 72 -5.66 3.73 3.79
C ARG A 72 -5.33 2.97 2.53
N THR A 73 -4.10 2.46 2.47
CA THR A 73 -3.61 1.59 1.40
C THR A 73 -3.48 0.17 1.92
N TYR A 74 -4.07 -0.78 1.21
CA TYR A 74 -4.03 -2.21 1.51
C TYR A 74 -3.14 -2.92 0.50
N ILE A 75 -2.12 -3.61 0.99
CA ILE A 75 -1.09 -4.25 0.18
C ILE A 75 -1.09 -5.75 0.50
N ALA A 76 -1.30 -6.58 -0.51
CA ALA A 76 -1.27 -8.03 -0.40
C ALA A 76 0.05 -8.59 -0.93
N LYS A 77 0.63 -9.54 -0.21
CA LYS A 77 1.89 -10.20 -0.58
C LYS A 77 1.78 -10.83 -1.97
N GLY A 78 2.75 -10.53 -2.85
CA GLY A 78 2.79 -11.06 -4.23
C GLY A 78 1.72 -10.51 -5.17
N LYS A 79 0.91 -9.54 -4.75
CA LYS A 79 -0.16 -8.91 -5.54
C LYS A 79 -0.09 -7.39 -5.57
N GLY A 80 0.68 -6.78 -4.66
CA GLY A 80 0.81 -5.33 -4.57
C GLY A 80 -0.42 -4.68 -3.92
N VAL A 81 -0.75 -3.46 -4.34
CA VAL A 81 -1.89 -2.72 -3.82
C VAL A 81 -3.19 -3.36 -4.31
N VAL A 82 -4.07 -3.72 -3.38
CA VAL A 82 -5.37 -4.33 -3.69
C VAL A 82 -6.55 -3.40 -3.43
N LEU A 83 -6.38 -2.42 -2.54
CA LEU A 83 -7.39 -1.41 -2.23
C LEU A 83 -6.71 -0.12 -1.74
N LYS A 84 -7.20 1.03 -2.19
CA LYS A 84 -6.87 2.34 -1.63
C LYS A 84 -8.16 3.12 -1.39
N LYS A 85 -8.32 3.68 -0.20
CA LYS A 85 -9.49 4.47 0.18
C LYS A 85 -9.12 5.70 0.99
N GLU A 86 -9.96 6.72 0.88
CA GLU A 86 -9.95 7.91 1.74
C GLU A 86 -11.26 7.90 2.55
N GLY A 87 -11.16 7.63 3.86
CA GLY A 87 -12.35 7.40 4.68
C GLY A 87 -13.22 6.24 4.13
N LYS A 88 -14.45 6.56 3.69
CA LYS A 88 -15.39 5.61 3.09
C LYS A 88 -15.28 5.50 1.56
N LYS A 89 -14.63 6.46 0.89
CA LYS A 89 -14.53 6.52 -0.58
C LYS A 89 -13.39 5.61 -1.06
N LYS A 90 -13.68 4.68 -1.97
CA LYS A 90 -12.67 3.86 -2.64
C LYS A 90 -12.13 4.62 -3.86
N HIS A 91 -10.82 4.81 -3.92
CA HIS A 91 -10.16 5.45 -5.07
C HIS A 91 -9.49 4.42 -5.97
N PHE A 92 -9.10 3.28 -5.39
CA PHE A 92 -8.57 2.15 -6.14
C PHE A 92 -9.11 0.86 -5.52
N GLU A 93 -9.55 -0.07 -6.36
CA GLU A 93 -9.94 -1.42 -5.96
C GLU A 93 -9.51 -2.40 -7.04
N LEU A 94 -8.82 -3.47 -6.65
CA LEU A 94 -8.44 -4.51 -7.57
C LEU A 94 -9.70 -5.27 -8.03
N VAL A 95 -9.98 -5.22 -9.33
CA VAL A 95 -11.19 -5.81 -9.91
C VAL A 95 -10.98 -7.22 -10.43
N LYS A 96 -9.80 -7.50 -10.99
CA LYS A 96 -9.46 -8.80 -11.57
C LYS A 96 -7.97 -9.06 -11.45
N LEU A 97 -7.61 -10.33 -11.26
CA LEU A 97 -6.23 -10.79 -11.41
C LEU A 97 -6.00 -11.20 -12.86
N ALA A 98 -4.86 -10.82 -13.43
CA ALA A 98 -4.43 -11.39 -14.70
C ALA A 98 -4.30 -12.92 -14.55
N LYS A 99 -4.83 -13.66 -15.53
CA LYS A 99 -4.55 -15.09 -15.64
C LYS A 99 -3.07 -15.23 -16.00
N LYS A 100 -2.39 -16.17 -15.36
CA LYS A 100 -1.03 -16.56 -15.75
C LYS A 100 -1.08 -17.25 -17.11
#